data_AF-Q45TR1-F1
#
_entry.id   AF-Q45TR1-F1
#
_cell.length_a   1.000
_cell.length_b   1.000
_cell.length_c   1.000
_cell.angle_alpha   90.00
_cell.angle_beta   90.00
_cell.angle_gamma   90.00
#
_symmetry.space_group_name_H-M   'P 1'
#
loop_
_entity.id
_entity.type
_entity.pdbx_description
1 polymer ?
#
loop_
_entity_poly.entity_id
_entity_poly.type
_entity_poly.pdbx_seq_one_letter_code
_entity_poly.pdbx_strand_id
1 'polypeptide(L)' 'FVAQYLSVPAVFFLNGLPCSLDFQGTQSPSPPSYVPRYLSFNSDHMTFLQRVKNMFITLSESLLCDMVYSPYGL' A
#
# COMPACT_ATOMS: atom_id res chain seq x y z
N PHE A 1 -6.08 3.82 25.64
CA PHE A 1 -6.09 2.39 26.02
C PHE A 1 -7.41 1.97 26.67
N VAL A 2 -8.56 2.30 26.07
CA VAL A 2 -9.88 1.89 26.59
C VAL A 2 -10.09 0.38 26.40
N ALA A 3 -9.64 -0.17 25.27
CA ALA A 3 -9.68 -1.61 25.00
C ALA A 3 -8.88 -2.44 26.02
N GLN A 4 -7.70 -1.98 26.44
CA GLN A 4 -6.90 -2.67 27.47
C GLN A 4 -7.57 -2.63 28.84
N TYR A 5 -8.16 -1.49 29.20
CA TYR A 5 -8.93 -1.34 30.45
C TYR A 5 -10.15 -2.27 30.50
N LEU A 6 -10.79 -2.48 29.34
CA LEU A 6 -11.94 -3.37 29.18
C LEU A 6 -11.55 -4.83 28.86
N SER A 7 -10.25 -5.16 28.86
CA SER A 7 -9.71 -6.49 28.51
C SER A 7 -10.23 -7.06 27.18
N VAL A 8 -10.48 -6.20 26.19
CA VAL A 8 -10.92 -6.58 24.84
C VAL A 8 -9.79 -6.41 23.82
N PRO A 9 -9.76 -7.22 22.74
CA PRO A 9 -8.72 -7.12 21.72
C PRO A 9 -8.74 -5.74 21.05
N ALA A 10 -7.56 -5.12 20.93
CA ALA A 10 -7.38 -3.88 20.20
C ALA A 10 -6.86 -4.19 18.80
N VAL A 11 -7.58 -3.72 17.77
CA VAL A 11 -7.14 -3.80 16.38
C VAL A 11 -6.63 -2.43 15.96
N PHE A 12 -5.38 -2.36 15.52
CA PHE A 12 -4.78 -1.14 15.02
C PHE A 12 -4.78 -1.18 13.49
N PHE A 13 -5.38 -0.16 12.88
CA PHE A 13 -5.36 0.02 11.43
C PHE A 13 -4.28 1.05 11.08
N LEU A 14 -3.32 0.65 10.27
CA LEU A 14 -2.33 1.54 9.69
C LEU A 14 -2.62 1.64 8.20
N ASN A 15 -3.10 2.80 7.77
CA ASN A 15 -3.44 3.07 6.37
C ASN A 15 -2.39 4.00 5.76
N GLY A 16 -2.11 3.81 4.47
CA GLY A 16 -1.28 4.74 3.71
C GLY A 16 0.21 4.59 3.95
N LEU A 17 0.67 3.37 4.28
CA LEU A 17 2.09 3.07 4.16
C LEU A 17 2.51 3.22 2.70
N PRO A 18 3.69 3.81 2.42
CA PRO A 18 4.22 3.77 1.06
C PRO A 18 4.46 2.31 0.67
N CYS A 19 4.54 2.02 -0.62
CA CYS A 19 4.87 0.67 -1.12
C CYS A 19 3.78 -0.38 -0.95
N SER A 20 2.56 0.00 -0.55
CA SER A 20 1.47 -0.93 -0.23
C SER A 20 1.85 -1.99 0.82
N LEU A 21 2.73 -1.64 1.76
CA LEU A 21 3.15 -2.54 2.84
C LEU A 21 1.98 -2.92 3.76
N ASP A 22 0.98 -2.06 3.87
CA ASP A 22 -0.29 -2.34 4.54
C ASP A 22 -1.03 -3.52 3.87
N PHE A 23 -1.06 -3.57 2.53
CA PHE A 23 -1.63 -4.70 1.79
C PHE A 23 -0.78 -5.96 1.94
N GLN A 24 0.55 -5.85 1.96
CA GLN A 24 1.44 -6.99 2.14
C GLN A 24 1.34 -7.60 3.55
N GLY A 25 1.30 -6.75 4.59
CA GLY A 25 1.15 -7.18 5.98
C GLY A 25 -0.22 -7.80 6.27
N THR A 26 -1.27 -7.33 5.59
CA THR A 26 -2.63 -7.89 5.69
C THR A 26 -2.90 -9.07 4.75
N GLN A 27 -1.93 -9.41 3.87
CA GLN A 27 -2.08 -10.42 2.81
C GLN A 27 -3.29 -10.16 1.89
N SER A 28 -3.66 -8.88 1.72
CA SER A 28 -4.81 -8.49 0.90
C SER A 28 -4.38 -8.25 -0.54
N PRO A 29 -5.10 -8.79 -1.55
CA PRO A 29 -4.76 -8.56 -2.95
C PRO A 29 -5.04 -7.10 -3.36
N SER A 30 -4.04 -6.42 -3.96
CA SER A 30 -4.15 -5.06 -4.49
C SER A 30 -3.74 -5.00 -5.97
N PRO A 31 -4.62 -5.42 -6.90
CA PRO A 31 -4.26 -5.51 -8.31
C PRO A 31 -4.06 -4.10 -8.92
N PRO A 32 -2.91 -3.83 -9.58
CA PRO A 32 -2.60 -2.51 -10.15
C PRO A 32 -3.50 -2.12 -11.33
N SER A 33 -4.28 -3.06 -11.86
CA SER A 33 -5.27 -2.79 -12.91
C SER A 33 -6.50 -2.04 -12.41
N TYR A 34 -6.80 -2.11 -11.11
CA TYR A 34 -8.02 -1.53 -10.52
C TYR A 34 -7.74 -0.65 -9.31
N VAL A 35 -6.68 -0.93 -8.55
CA VAL A 35 -6.29 -0.14 -7.38
C VAL A 35 -5.27 0.93 -7.81
N PRO A 36 -5.58 2.23 -7.70
CA PRO A 36 -4.64 3.29 -8.03
C PRO A 36 -3.49 3.32 -7.01
N ARG A 37 -2.25 3.40 -7.51
CA ARG A 37 -1.08 3.60 -6.65
C ARG A 37 -1.04 5.03 -6.15
N TYR A 38 -0.61 5.22 -4.91
CA TYR A 38 -0.61 6.53 -4.25
C TYR A 38 0.11 7.60 -5.07
N LEU A 39 1.26 7.26 -5.67
CA LEU A 39 2.06 8.16 -6.51
C LEU A 39 1.48 8.43 -7.90
N SER A 40 0.41 7.73 -8.30
CA SER A 40 -0.20 7.89 -9.61
C SER A 40 -1.16 9.08 -9.71
N PHE A 41 -1.66 9.55 -8.56
CA PHE A 41 -2.73 10.56 -8.45
C PHE A 41 -3.98 10.23 -9.30
N ASN A 42 -4.19 8.95 -9.61
CA ASN A 42 -5.37 8.48 -10.31
C ASN A 42 -6.54 8.32 -9.33
N SER A 43 -7.75 8.53 -9.84
CA SER A 43 -8.99 8.15 -9.15
C SER A 43 -9.23 6.63 -9.30
N ASP A 44 -10.19 6.08 -8.53
CA ASP A 44 -10.65 4.69 -8.64
C ASP A 44 -11.16 4.35 -10.06
N HIS A 45 -11.62 5.36 -10.79
CA HIS A 45 -11.99 5.25 -12.20
C HIS A 45 -10.81 5.56 -13.12
N MET A 46 -10.00 4.55 -13.44
CA MET A 46 -8.90 4.66 -14.39
C MET A 46 -9.29 4.26 -15.82
N THR A 47 -8.96 5.12 -16.79
CA THR A 47 -8.93 4.79 -18.23
C THR A 47 -7.81 3.79 -18.54
N PHE A 48 -7.84 3.17 -19.72
CA PHE A 48 -6.82 2.19 -20.14
C PHE A 48 -5.38 2.73 -20.01
N LEU A 49 -5.11 3.94 -20.49
CA LEU A 49 -3.77 4.54 -20.39
C LEU A 49 -3.36 4.83 -18.94
N GLN A 50 -4.31 5.23 -18.09
CA GLN A 50 -4.03 5.42 -16.66
C GLN A 50 -3.71 4.10 -15.97
N ARG A 51 -4.36 3.00 -16.35
CA ARG A 51 -4.03 1.65 -15.84
C ARG A 51 -2.63 1.22 -16.26
N VAL A 52 -2.25 1.48 -17.52
CA VAL A 52 -0.90 1.21 -18.01
C VAL A 52 0.13 2.03 -17.23
N LYS A 53 -0.11 3.33 -17.04
CA LYS A 53 0.74 4.20 -16.20
C LYS A 53 0.82 3.68 -14.76
N ASN A 54 -0.30 3.27 -14.17
CA ASN A 54 -0.37 2.74 -12.82
C ASN A 54 0.43 1.43 -12.65
N MET A 55 0.45 0.60 -13.69
CA MET A 55 1.27 -0.62 -13.74
C MET A 55 2.77 -0.29 -13.77
N PHE A 56 3.19 0.67 -14.59
CA PHE A 56 4.59 1.15 -14.59
C PHE A 56 5.00 1.72 -13.24
N ILE A 57 4.13 2.51 -12.59
CA ILE A 57 4.38 3.05 -11.25
C ILE A 57 4.56 1.91 -10.26
N THR A 58 3.69 0.90 -10.27
CA THR A 58 3.79 -0.27 -9.39
C THR A 58 5.13 -1.00 -9.55
N LEU A 59 5.61 -1.17 -10.79
CA LEU A 59 6.91 -1.81 -11.06
C LEU A 59 8.09 -0.95 -10.61
N SER A 60 7.99 0.37 -10.71
CA SER A 60 9.03 1.27 -10.19
C SER A 60 9.00 1.36 -8.67
N GLU A 61 7.81 1.26 -8.07
CA GLU A 61 7.59 1.34 -6.65
C GLU A 61 8.36 0.24 -5.93
N SER A 62 8.29 -1.02 -6.37
CA SER A 62 9.06 -2.11 -5.73
C SER A 62 10.56 -1.80 -5.58
N LEU A 63 11.20 -1.24 -6.61
CA LEU A 63 12.62 -0.88 -6.56
C LEU A 63 12.89 0.31 -5.63
N LEU A 64 12.03 1.32 -5.66
CA LEU A 64 12.14 2.48 -4.77
C LEU A 64 11.94 2.08 -3.31
N CYS A 65 11.02 1.15 -3.07
CA CYS A 65 10.69 0.62 -1.75
C CYS A 65 11.86 -0.17 -1.17
N ASP A 66 12.50 -1.03 -1.95
CA ASP A 66 13.71 -1.73 -1.53
C ASP A 66 14.80 -0.73 -1.13
N MET A 67 14.98 0.36 -1.87
CA MET A 67 15.95 1.40 -1.50
C MET A 67 15.57 2.18 -0.24
N VAL A 68 14.30 2.56 -0.08
CA VAL A 68 13.81 3.33 1.09
C VAL A 68 13.84 2.49 2.36
N TYR A 69 13.54 1.19 2.26
CA TYR A 69 13.46 0.27 3.39
C TYR A 69 14.76 -0.50 3.66
N SER A 70 15.72 -0.52 2.74
CA SER A 70 17.08 -1.04 2.92
C SER A 70 17.72 -0.68 4.27
N PRO A 71 17.72 0.59 4.75
CA PRO A 71 18.32 0.94 6.04
C PRO A 71 17.57 0.40 7.26
N TYR A 72 16.36 -0.11 7.09
CA TYR A 72 15.52 -0.68 8.17
C TYR A 72 15.45 -2.21 8.12
N GLY A 73 16.06 -2.85 7.12
CA GLY A 73 16.22 -4.30 7.06
C GLY A 73 17.35 -4.74 7.99
N LEU A 74 16.98 -5.32 9.15
CA LEU A 74 17.91 -6.01 10.06
C LEU A 74 18.48 -7.28 9.44
#